data_AF-A0A1J3GHT4-F1
#
_entry.id   AF-A0A1J3GHT4-F1
#
_cell.length_a   1.000
_cell.length_b   1.000
_cell.length_c   1.000
_cell.angle_alpha   90.00
_cell.angle_beta   90.00
_cell.angle_gamma   90.00
#
_symmetry.space_group_name_H-M   'P 1'
#
loop_
_entity.id
_entity.type
_entity.pdbx_description
1 polymer ?
#
loop_
_entity_poly.entity_id
_entity_poly.type
_entity_poly.pdbx_seq_one_letter_code
_entity_poly.pdbx_strand_id
1 'polypeptide(L)'
;TGFSKEAFHELYDFSKIAFPSAVMVCLELWSFELLVLASGLLPNPVLETSVLSICLNTSLTIWQISVGLGGAASIRVSNELGAGNPQVAKLAVYVILGISVAQGIVVVTV
;
A
#
# COMPACT_ATOMS: atom_id res chain seq x y z
N THR A 1 -27.51 -21.51 -0.20
CA THR A 1 -27.65 -20.38 -1.14
C THR A 1 -26.61 -19.34 -0.79
N GLY A 2 -25.96 -18.69 -1.76
CA GLY A 2 -24.82 -17.79 -1.50
C GLY A 2 -25.15 -16.47 -0.78
N PHE A 3 -26.43 -16.10 -0.71
CA PHE A 3 -26.91 -14.88 -0.04
C PHE A 3 -27.56 -15.20 1.31
N SER A 4 -26.88 -15.96 2.17
CA SER A 4 -27.33 -16.19 3.55
C SER A 4 -26.88 -15.06 4.48
N LYS A 5 -27.60 -14.79 5.57
CA LYS A 5 -27.16 -13.80 6.59
C LYS A 5 -25.81 -14.18 7.21
N GLU A 6 -25.52 -15.47 7.34
CA GLU A 6 -24.21 -15.96 7.80
C GLU A 6 -23.07 -15.54 6.88
N ALA A 7 -23.30 -15.44 5.55
CA ALA A 7 -22.28 -15.00 4.60
C ALA A 7 -21.89 -13.52 4.78
N PHE A 8 -22.79 -12.71 5.35
CA PHE A 8 -22.52 -11.30 5.66
C PHE A 8 -21.95 -11.09 7.06
N HIS A 9 -21.99 -12.10 7.95
CA HIS A 9 -21.46 -11.98 9.30
C HIS A 9 -19.94 -11.78 9.29
N GLU A 10 -19.21 -12.58 8.52
CA GLU A 10 -17.75 -12.44 8.38
C GLU A 10 -17.37 -11.14 7.65
N LEU A 11 -18.18 -10.70 6.67
CA LEU A 11 -17.99 -9.41 6.00
C LEU A 11 -18.18 -8.23 6.96
N TYR A 12 -19.14 -8.32 7.89
CA TYR A 12 -19.36 -7.29 8.89
C TYR A 12 -18.17 -7.17 9.83
N ASP A 13 -17.64 -8.29 10.33
CA ASP A 13 -16.46 -8.26 11.19
C ASP A 13 -15.20 -7.81 10.44
N PHE A 14 -15.04 -8.21 9.17
CA PHE A 14 -13.99 -7.68 8.30
C PHE A 14 -14.13 -6.17 8.07
N SER A 15 -15.35 -5.65 7.91
CA SER A 15 -15.59 -4.23 7.69
C SER A 15 -15.13 -3.35 8.85
N LYS A 16 -15.19 -3.87 10.10
CA LYS A 16 -14.73 -3.15 11.30
C LYS A 16 -13.23 -2.86 11.28
N ILE A 17 -12.44 -3.67 10.57
CA ILE A 17 -10.98 -3.46 10.40
C ILE A 17 -10.65 -2.81 9.05
N ALA A 18 -11.40 -3.16 8.00
CA ALA A 18 -11.18 -2.64 6.66
C ALA A 18 -11.53 -1.16 6.54
N PHE A 19 -12.61 -0.72 7.19
CA PHE A 19 -13.04 0.69 7.12
C PHE A 19 -12.03 1.65 7.78
N PRO A 20 -11.58 1.43 9.03
CA PRO A 20 -10.51 2.25 9.62
C PRO A 20 -9.22 2.23 8.80
N SER A 21 -8.85 1.07 8.24
CA SER A 21 -7.66 0.94 7.39
C SER A 21 -7.79 1.75 6.09
N ALA A 22 -8.96 1.71 5.45
CA ALA A 22 -9.23 2.50 4.25
C ALA A 22 -9.20 4.00 4.54
N VAL A 23 -9.80 4.43 5.65
CA VAL A 23 -9.76 5.84 6.09
C VAL A 23 -8.32 6.28 6.34
N MET A 24 -7.50 5.46 7.01
CA MET A 24 -6.09 5.75 7.23
C MET A 24 -5.35 6.00 5.91
N VAL A 25 -5.51 5.11 4.92
CA VAL A 25 -4.87 5.24 3.60
C VAL A 25 -5.39 6.47 2.85
N CYS A 26 -6.70 6.75 2.90
CA CYS A 26 -7.27 7.94 2.28
C CYS A 26 -6.72 9.23 2.92
N LEU A 27 -6.61 9.28 4.24
CA LEU A 27 -6.06 10.44 4.94
C LEU A 27 -4.59 10.67 4.61
N GLU A 28 -3.80 9.60 4.48
CA GLU A 28 -2.40 9.68 4.03
C GLU A 28 -2.31 10.30 2.62
N LEU A 29 -3.08 9.79 1.65
CA LEU A 29 -3.08 10.30 0.29
C LEU A 29 -3.60 11.74 0.18
N TRP A 30 -4.68 12.06 0.90
CA TRP A 30 -5.21 13.42 0.94
C TRP A 30 -4.23 14.41 1.60
N SER A 31 -3.42 13.96 2.56
CA SER A 31 -2.38 14.82 3.15
C SER A 31 -1.35 15.25 2.12
N PHE A 32 -0.95 14.36 1.20
CA PHE A 32 -0.06 14.73 0.09
C PHE A 32 -0.72 15.71 -0.88
N GLU A 33 -2.00 15.51 -1.22
CA GLU A 33 -2.75 16.45 -2.07
C GLU A 33 -2.90 17.83 -1.40
N LEU A 34 -3.15 17.86 -0.09
CA LEU A 34 -3.20 19.11 0.67
C LEU A 34 -1.85 19.83 0.68
N LEU A 35 -0.72 19.11 0.72
CA LEU A 35 0.61 19.71 0.59
C LEU A 35 0.82 20.33 -0.80
N VAL A 36 0.35 19.67 -1.86
CA VAL A 36 0.36 20.23 -3.22
C VAL A 36 -0.48 21.51 -3.26
N LEU A 37 -1.69 21.49 -2.72
CA LEU A 37 -2.55 22.68 -2.64
C LEU A 37 -1.91 23.81 -1.83
N ALA A 38 -1.25 23.49 -0.71
CA ALA A 38 -0.55 24.46 0.13
C ALA A 38 0.66 25.08 -0.59
N SER A 39 1.37 24.31 -1.44
CA SER A 39 2.47 24.86 -2.24
C SER A 39 2.00 25.92 -3.26
N GLY A 40 0.71 25.90 -3.62
CA GLY A 40 0.07 26.95 -4.40
C GLY A 40 -0.09 28.29 -3.67
N LEU A 41 0.24 28.37 -2.37
CA LEU A 41 0.23 29.62 -1.59
C LEU A 41 1.63 30.26 -1.50
N LEU A 42 2.67 29.63 -2.06
CA LEU A 42 4.03 30.16 -2.06
C LEU A 42 4.22 31.31 -3.08
N PRO A 43 5.31 32.10 -2.96
CA PRO A 43 5.56 33.26 -3.82
C PRO A 43 5.58 32.98 -5.33
N ASN A 44 5.93 31.76 -5.72
CA ASN A 44 5.87 31.30 -7.12
C ASN A 44 4.97 30.07 -7.24
N PRO A 45 3.63 30.26 -7.20
CA PRO A 45 2.69 29.15 -7.01
C PRO A 45 2.70 28.15 -8.17
N VAL A 46 2.92 28.61 -9.40
CA VAL A 46 2.99 27.74 -10.59
C VAL A 46 4.25 26.86 -10.53
N LEU A 47 5.40 27.43 -10.21
CA LEU A 47 6.66 26.68 -10.14
C LEU A 47 6.64 25.68 -8.98
N GLU A 48 6.34 26.15 -7.77
CA GLU A 48 6.41 25.34 -6.55
C GLU A 48 5.40 24.18 -6.59
N THR A 49 4.16 24.45 -7.03
CA THR A 49 3.14 23.40 -7.19
C THR A 49 3.52 22.40 -8.26
N SER A 50 4.07 22.85 -9.40
CA SER A 50 4.47 21.94 -10.48
C SER A 50 5.63 21.04 -10.05
N VAL A 51 6.65 21.60 -9.38
CA VAL A 51 7.79 20.83 -8.88
C VAL A 51 7.34 19.82 -7.83
N LEU A 52 6.54 20.26 -6.84
CA LEU A 52 6.06 19.37 -5.79
C LEU A 52 5.16 18.24 -6.36
N SER A 53 4.29 18.57 -7.30
CA SER A 53 3.43 17.59 -7.97
C SER A 53 4.23 16.56 -8.77
N ILE A 54 5.25 16.99 -9.54
CA ILE A 54 6.13 16.06 -10.27
C ILE A 54 6.87 15.16 -9.28
N CYS A 55 7.48 15.72 -8.24
CA CYS A 55 8.20 14.95 -7.23
C CYS A 55 7.30 13.89 -6.58
N LEU A 56 6.11 14.28 -6.11
CA LEU A 56 5.17 13.36 -5.47
C LEU A 56 4.65 12.30 -6.43
N ASN A 57 4.30 12.64 -7.67
CA ASN A 57 3.86 11.65 -8.66
C ASN A 57 4.96 10.63 -8.98
N THR A 58 6.22 11.07 -9.11
CA THR A 58 7.35 10.16 -9.30
C THR A 58 7.54 9.25 -8.09
N SER A 59 7.51 9.79 -6.87
CA SER A 59 7.63 8.99 -5.64
C SER A 59 6.48 7.99 -5.49
N LEU A 60 5.24 8.41 -5.75
CA LEU A 60 4.06 7.53 -5.70
C LEU A 60 4.17 6.39 -6.72
N THR A 61 4.67 6.67 -7.92
CA THR A 61 4.89 5.64 -8.95
C THR A 61 5.85 4.55 -8.47
N ILE A 62 6.95 4.94 -7.83
CA ILE A 62 7.92 3.99 -7.25
C ILE A 62 7.28 3.22 -6.07
N TRP A 63 6.51 3.92 -5.24
CA TRP A 63 5.84 3.33 -4.07
C TRP A 63 4.79 2.26 -4.45
N GLN A 64 4.08 2.41 -5.58
CA GLN A 64 3.13 1.41 -6.07
C GLN A 64 3.76 0.02 -6.25
N ILE A 65 5.04 -0.05 -6.65
CA ILE A 65 5.77 -1.31 -6.79
C ILE A 65 5.88 -2.01 -5.42
N SER A 66 6.24 -1.26 -4.38
CA SER A 66 6.35 -1.79 -3.01
C SER A 66 4.99 -2.20 -2.45
N VAL A 67 3.93 -1.43 -2.71
CA VAL A 67 2.56 -1.79 -2.31
C VAL A 67 2.11 -3.09 -2.97
N GLY A 68 2.34 -3.23 -4.28
CA GLY A 68 2.02 -4.46 -5.03
C GLY A 68 2.77 -5.68 -4.48
N LEU A 69 4.06 -5.53 -4.17
CA LEU A 69 4.86 -6.59 -3.54
C LEU A 69 4.33 -6.96 -2.16
N GLY A 70 3.98 -5.98 -1.32
CA GLY A 70 3.37 -6.19 -0.01
C GLY A 70 2.01 -6.90 -0.07
N GLY A 71 1.21 -6.61 -1.09
CA GLY A 71 -0.04 -7.31 -1.35
C GLY A 71 0.18 -8.78 -1.74
N ALA A 72 1.07 -9.03 -2.71
CA ALA A 72 1.44 -10.40 -3.12
C ALA A 72 2.01 -11.21 -1.94
N ALA A 73 2.83 -10.55 -1.12
CA ALA A 73 3.39 -11.09 0.10
C ALA A 73 2.32 -11.53 1.10
N SER A 74 1.40 -10.61 1.41
CA SER A 74 0.30 -10.86 2.35
C SER A 74 -0.58 -12.02 1.89
N ILE A 75 -0.93 -12.07 0.59
CA ILE A 75 -1.73 -13.16 0.03
C ILE A 75 -0.98 -14.50 0.16
N ARG A 76 0.29 -14.56 -0.23
CA ARG A 76 1.06 -15.80 -0.18
C ARG A 76 1.20 -16.32 1.25
N VAL A 77 1.57 -15.45 2.20
CA VAL A 77 1.74 -15.82 3.61
C VAL A 77 0.41 -16.24 4.21
N SER A 78 -0.67 -15.50 3.96
CA SER A 78 -2.01 -15.81 4.48
C SER A 78 -2.52 -17.16 3.97
N ASN A 79 -2.31 -17.48 2.69
CA ASN A 79 -2.71 -18.75 2.11
C ASN A 79 -1.97 -19.94 2.73
N GLU A 80 -0.65 -19.83 2.94
CA GLU A 80 0.14 -20.91 3.56
C GLU A 80 -0.19 -21.09 5.04
N LEU A 81 -0.44 -20.01 5.76
CA LEU A 81 -0.91 -20.08 7.15
C LEU A 81 -2.30 -20.68 7.23
N GLY A 82 -3.22 -20.29 6.35
CA GLY A 82 -4.56 -20.87 6.25
C GLY A 82 -4.55 -22.36 5.88
N ALA A 83 -3.53 -22.83 5.16
CA ALA A 83 -3.32 -24.24 4.85
C ALA A 83 -2.64 -25.04 5.98
N GLY A 84 -2.24 -24.40 7.09
CA GLY A 84 -1.54 -25.05 8.20
C GLY A 84 -0.06 -25.33 7.92
N ASN A 85 0.56 -24.63 6.96
CA ASN A 85 1.95 -24.82 6.52
C ASN A 85 2.87 -23.67 6.98
N PRO A 86 3.19 -23.54 8.29
CA PRO A 86 3.95 -22.41 8.81
C PRO A 86 5.39 -22.34 8.28
N GLN A 87 5.98 -23.49 7.92
CA GLN A 87 7.33 -23.54 7.34
C GLN A 87 7.38 -22.88 5.95
N VAL A 88 6.37 -23.12 5.12
CA VAL A 88 6.26 -22.51 3.78
C VAL A 88 5.91 -21.04 3.89
N ALA A 89 5.05 -20.65 4.84
CA ALA A 89 4.79 -19.24 5.15
C ALA A 89 6.08 -18.49 5.54
N LYS A 90 6.93 -19.10 6.38
CA LYS A 90 8.23 -18.53 6.77
C LYS A 90 9.18 -18.41 5.57
N LEU A 91 9.23 -19.42 4.70
CA LEU A 91 10.01 -19.35 3.46
C LEU A 91 9.53 -18.22 2.55
N ALA A 92 8.22 -18.05 2.41
CA ALA A 92 7.65 -16.95 1.62
C ALA A 92 8.15 -15.60 2.13
N VAL A 93 8.12 -15.37 3.46
CA VAL A 93 8.65 -14.14 4.07
C VAL A 93 10.12 -13.89 3.69
N TYR A 94 10.98 -14.91 3.77
CA TYR A 94 12.39 -14.75 3.39
C TYR A 94 12.58 -14.41 1.91
N VAL A 95 11.80 -15.04 1.03
CA VAL A 95 11.84 -14.75 -0.42
C VAL A 95 11.40 -13.32 -0.70
N ILE A 96 10.28 -12.89 -0.10
CA ILE A 96 9.76 -11.53 -0.24
C ILE A 96 10.75 -10.50 0.31
N LEU A 97 11.41 -10.79 1.43
CA LEU A 97 12.46 -9.93 1.98
C LEU A 97 13.62 -9.76 0.99
N GLY A 98 14.06 -10.84 0.35
CA GLY A 98 15.08 -10.80 -0.70
C GLY A 98 14.66 -9.96 -1.90
N ILE A 99 13.42 -10.13 -2.37
CA ILE A 99 12.85 -9.31 -3.47
C ILE A 99 12.77 -7.84 -3.05
N SER A 100 12.38 -7.54 -1.81
CA SER A 100 12.26 -6.18 -1.29
C SER A 100 13.63 -5.48 -1.22
N VAL A 101 14.67 -6.19 -0.78
CA VAL A 101 16.05 -5.68 -0.80
C VAL A 101 16.52 -5.42 -2.23
N ALA A 102 16.29 -6.34 -3.16
CA ALA A 102 16.62 -6.15 -4.56
C ALA A 102 15.89 -4.96 -5.18
N GLN A 103 14.59 -4.80 -4.88
CA GLN A 103 13.80 -3.65 -5.30
C GLN A 103 14.40 -2.34 -4.75
N GLY A 104 14.77 -2.30 -3.47
CA GLY A 104 15.42 -1.14 -2.86
C GLY A 104 16.73 -0.77 -3.54
N ILE A 105 17.57 -1.76 -3.88
CA ILE A 105 18.81 -1.54 -4.62
C ILE A 105 18.52 -0.93 -6.00
N VAL A 106 17.55 -1.49 -6.75
CA VAL A 106 17.17 -0.97 -8.07
C VAL A 106 16.73 0.49 -7.97
N VAL A 107 15.87 0.83 -6.99
CA VAL A 107 15.38 2.19 -6.79
C VAL A 107 16.51 3.18 -6.45
N VAL A 108 17.50 2.77 -5.65
CA VAL A 108 18.66 3.62 -5.31
C VAL A 108 19.59 3.85 -6.51
N THR A 109 19.61 2.93 -7.46
CA THR A 109 20.54 2.97 -8.60
C THR A 109 19.99 3.80 -9.78
N VAL A 110 18.66 4.01 -9.83
CA VAL A 110 17.95 4.77 -10.86
C VAL A 110 17.77 6.22 -10.42
#